data_AF-A0A542AKY8-F1
#
_entry.id   AF-A0A542AKY8-F1
#
_cell.length_a   1.000
_cell.length_b   1.000
_cell.length_c   1.000
_cell.angle_alpha   90.00
_cell.angle_beta   90.00
_cell.angle_gamma   90.00
#
_symmetry.space_group_name_H-M   'P 1'
#
loop_
_entity.id
_entity.type
_entity.pdbx_description
1 polymer ?
#
loop_
_entity_poly.entity_id
_entity_poly.type
_entity_poly.pdbx_seq_one_letter_code
_entity_poly.pdbx_strand_id
1 'polypeptide(L)'
;MLHTLEDFCRYLYHNRDERKFYRCYYQLLRLSREKYRCSCYTLRELPKGEAGTRLLCVPNRALRRVQKGILGLLPAAGPCCVTAYLPGKSVLDNARPHLGQPLVVKLDIRAFFDSISFAQVFRAVDRALEASPYVGCHYLNADDRSSLENRNYNSVLSFYFARFCTRGGSLPQGAPTSPLLSNLVFGPIDGQISAYCGRRGIAYTRYSDDMTFSGTFNPLALIDFVRRVLAENGFTLNDRKTRILNRGQRRKITGVVANQKLQAPREYRRDIRKELYYIRKYGWESHLSHENIAQGPEEYRRGLLGRVGFVLQLCPADGEFQQYRQWLLEN
;
A
#
# COMPACT_ATOMS: atom_id res chain seq x y z
N MET A 1 -20.79 -10.69 18.09
CA MET A 1 -19.32 -10.77 18.14
C MET A 1 -18.91 -12.02 17.36
N LEU A 2 -17.83 -11.98 16.58
CA LEU A 2 -17.39 -13.09 15.75
C LEU A 2 -16.47 -14.01 16.55
N HIS A 3 -16.83 -15.29 16.68
CA HIS A 3 -16.05 -16.30 17.40
C HIS A 3 -15.61 -17.45 16.50
N THR A 4 -16.31 -17.69 15.39
CA THR A 4 -16.09 -18.85 14.53
C THR A 4 -16.11 -18.46 13.05
N LEU A 5 -15.63 -19.36 12.19
CA LEU A 5 -15.73 -19.20 10.74
C LEU A 5 -17.20 -19.14 10.27
N GLU A 6 -18.11 -19.77 11.02
CA GLU A 6 -19.56 -19.68 10.77
C GLU A 6 -20.09 -18.27 11.03
N ASP A 7 -19.71 -17.65 12.14
CA ASP A 7 -20.09 -16.27 12.45
C ASP A 7 -19.58 -15.32 11.36
N PHE A 8 -18.35 -15.53 10.90
CA PHE A 8 -17.78 -14.76 9.80
C PHE A 8 -18.55 -15.00 8.49
N CYS A 9 -19.01 -16.22 8.22
CA CYS A 9 -19.88 -16.51 7.09
C CYS A 9 -21.23 -15.77 7.19
N ARG A 10 -21.85 -15.75 8.37
CA ARG A 10 -23.09 -14.99 8.61
C ARG A 10 -22.86 -13.48 8.41
N TYR A 11 -21.74 -12.96 8.90
CA TYR A 11 -21.32 -11.57 8.70
C TYR A 11 -21.13 -11.22 7.22
N LEU A 12 -20.51 -12.10 6.42
CA LEU A 12 -20.23 -11.84 5.01
C LEU A 12 -21.47 -11.80 4.11
N TYR A 13 -22.45 -12.67 4.38
CA TYR A 13 -23.52 -12.96 3.44
C TYR A 13 -24.91 -12.52 3.93
N HIS A 14 -25.08 -12.23 5.23
CA HIS A 14 -26.38 -11.87 5.83
C HIS A 14 -27.53 -12.82 5.44
N ASN A 15 -27.22 -14.09 5.18
CA ASN A 15 -28.20 -15.08 4.72
C ASN A 15 -29.13 -15.47 5.88
N ARG A 16 -30.44 -15.27 5.69
CA ARG A 16 -31.48 -15.81 6.60
C ARG A 16 -31.92 -17.24 6.23
N ASP A 17 -31.53 -17.71 5.04
CA ASP A 17 -31.82 -19.06 4.51
C ASP A 17 -30.67 -20.03 4.82
N GLU A 18 -30.98 -21.14 5.50
CA GLU A 18 -29.98 -22.12 5.93
C GLU A 18 -29.27 -22.83 4.76
N ARG A 19 -29.98 -23.19 3.69
CA ARG A 19 -29.38 -23.87 2.53
C ARG A 19 -28.37 -22.97 1.85
N LYS A 20 -28.69 -21.68 1.70
CA LYS A 20 -27.76 -20.66 1.16
C LYS A 20 -26.59 -20.44 2.10
N PHE A 21 -26.81 -20.43 3.42
CA PHE A 21 -25.74 -20.34 4.41
C PHE A 21 -24.74 -21.47 4.29
N TYR A 22 -25.18 -22.74 4.32
CA TYR A 22 -24.26 -23.88 4.22
C TYR A 22 -23.47 -23.88 2.91
N ARG A 23 -24.10 -23.51 1.78
CA ARG A 23 -23.39 -23.36 0.49
C ARG A 23 -22.24 -22.35 0.59
N CYS A 24 -22.48 -21.20 1.22
CA CYS A 24 -21.45 -20.18 1.46
C CYS A 24 -20.38 -20.66 2.44
N TYR A 25 -20.76 -21.35 3.51
CA TYR A 25 -19.83 -21.89 4.49
C TYR A 25 -18.91 -22.96 3.90
N TYR A 26 -19.45 -23.91 3.14
CA TYR A 26 -18.67 -24.88 2.38
C TYR A 26 -17.70 -24.20 1.39
N GLN A 27 -18.10 -23.08 0.79
CA GLN A 27 -17.20 -22.30 -0.06
C GLN A 27 -16.01 -21.73 0.72
N LEU A 28 -16.21 -21.21 1.94
CA LEU A 28 -15.11 -20.75 2.80
C LEU A 28 -14.17 -21.91 3.17
N LEU A 29 -14.73 -23.07 3.53
CA LEU A 29 -13.93 -24.26 3.83
C LEU A 29 -13.10 -24.70 2.62
N ARG A 30 -13.66 -24.64 1.40
CA ARG A 30 -12.90 -24.90 0.16
C ARG A 30 -11.76 -23.90 -0.04
N LEU A 31 -11.99 -22.60 0.20
CA LEU A 31 -10.96 -21.56 0.12
C LEU A 31 -9.82 -21.74 1.14
N SER A 32 -10.04 -22.52 2.21
CA SER A 32 -8.96 -22.83 3.17
C SER A 32 -7.92 -23.79 2.57
N ARG A 33 -8.32 -24.60 1.59
CA ARG A 33 -7.45 -25.52 0.84
C ARG A 33 -6.61 -24.75 -0.17
N GLU A 34 -5.29 -24.92 -0.08
CA GLU A 34 -4.34 -24.13 -0.87
C GLU A 34 -4.54 -24.27 -2.38
N LYS A 35 -4.62 -25.51 -2.90
CA LYS A 35 -4.81 -25.78 -4.34
C LYS A 35 -6.01 -25.02 -4.91
N TYR A 36 -7.15 -25.05 -4.20
CA TYR A 36 -8.37 -24.37 -4.63
C TYR A 36 -8.28 -22.85 -4.47
N ARG A 37 -7.66 -22.36 -3.38
CA ARG A 37 -7.46 -20.92 -3.18
C ARG A 37 -6.54 -20.33 -4.25
N CYS A 38 -5.44 -21.00 -4.57
CA CYS A 38 -4.51 -20.56 -5.60
C CYS A 38 -5.19 -20.50 -6.98
N SER A 39 -6.08 -21.43 -7.31
CA SER A 39 -6.87 -21.39 -8.56
C SER A 39 -7.92 -20.27 -8.59
N CYS A 40 -8.19 -19.60 -7.47
CA CYS A 40 -9.09 -18.44 -7.41
C CYS A 40 -8.40 -17.12 -7.78
N TYR A 41 -7.10 -17.15 -8.12
CA TYR A 41 -6.35 -16.00 -8.62
C TYR A 41 -6.12 -16.10 -10.13
N THR A 42 -6.35 -15.01 -10.83
CA THR A 42 -5.93 -14.83 -12.22
C THR A 42 -4.61 -14.06 -12.24
N LEU A 43 -3.62 -14.60 -12.95
CA LEU A 43 -2.34 -13.94 -13.13
C LEU A 43 -2.43 -12.92 -14.27
N ARG A 44 -1.92 -11.71 -14.04
CA ARG A 44 -1.81 -10.66 -15.06
C ARG A 44 -0.41 -10.08 -15.01
N GLU A 45 0.25 -10.01 -16.15
CA GLU A 45 1.54 -9.37 -16.26
C GLU A 45 1.35 -7.87 -16.52
N LEU A 46 2.08 -7.07 -15.77
CA LEU A 46 2.21 -5.64 -16.01
C LEU A 46 3.67 -5.30 -16.32
N PRO A 47 3.93 -4.35 -17.23
CA PRO A 47 5.27 -3.83 -17.41
C PRO A 47 5.74 -3.13 -16.12
N LYS A 48 7.00 -3.37 -15.76
CA LYS A 48 7.69 -2.78 -14.60
C LYS A 48 8.89 -1.99 -15.11
N GLY A 49 8.65 -0.74 -15.48
CA GLY A 49 9.68 0.11 -16.10
C GLY A 49 10.11 -0.43 -17.47
N GLU A 50 11.35 -0.12 -17.88
CA GLU A 50 11.87 -0.43 -19.22
C GLU A 50 12.33 -1.90 -19.40
N ALA A 51 12.48 -2.70 -18.34
CA ALA A 51 13.16 -4.01 -18.45
C ALA A 51 12.62 -5.11 -17.51
N GLY A 52 11.35 -5.08 -17.09
CA GLY A 52 10.82 -6.16 -16.26
C GLY A 52 9.30 -6.30 -16.30
N THR A 53 8.81 -7.44 -15.82
CA THR A 53 7.38 -7.70 -15.62
C THR A 53 7.04 -7.77 -14.13
N ARG A 54 5.81 -7.40 -13.81
CA ARG A 54 5.21 -7.51 -12.48
C ARG A 54 3.99 -8.41 -12.59
N LEU A 55 4.02 -9.53 -11.89
CA LEU A 55 2.92 -10.48 -11.86
C LEU A 55 1.88 -10.05 -10.83
N LEU A 56 0.72 -9.60 -11.28
CA LEU A 56 -0.44 -9.37 -10.44
C LEU A 56 -1.27 -10.64 -10.28
N CYS A 57 -1.61 -10.95 -9.04
CA CYS A 57 -2.51 -12.02 -8.64
C CYS A 57 -3.88 -11.40 -8.32
N VAL A 58 -4.80 -11.40 -9.29
CA VAL A 58 -6.13 -10.81 -9.14
C VAL A 58 -7.12 -11.85 -8.60
N PRO A 59 -7.69 -11.67 -7.38
CA PRO A 59 -8.66 -12.62 -6.86
C PRO A 59 -10.00 -12.52 -7.61
N ASN A 60 -10.62 -13.67 -7.82
CA ASN A 60 -11.98 -13.77 -8.35
C ASN A 60 -13.01 -13.12 -7.40
N ARG A 61 -14.26 -12.97 -7.87
CA ARG A 61 -15.32 -12.28 -7.11
C ARG A 61 -15.57 -12.87 -5.73
N ALA A 62 -15.50 -14.20 -5.59
CA ALA A 62 -15.76 -14.89 -4.32
C ALA A 62 -14.65 -14.62 -3.29
N LEU A 63 -13.39 -14.87 -3.66
CA LEU A 63 -12.26 -14.64 -2.78
C LEU A 63 -12.10 -13.14 -2.45
N ARG A 64 -12.34 -12.26 -3.42
CA ARG A 64 -12.34 -10.81 -3.20
C ARG A 64 -13.39 -10.38 -2.17
N ARG A 65 -14.58 -10.97 -2.18
CA ARG A 65 -15.63 -10.68 -1.18
C ARG A 65 -15.14 -11.07 0.23
N VAL A 66 -14.59 -12.27 0.38
CA VAL A 66 -14.02 -12.76 1.64
C VAL A 66 -12.94 -11.80 2.16
N GLN A 67 -11.98 -11.45 1.30
CA GLN A 67 -10.89 -10.53 1.64
C GLN A 67 -11.39 -9.13 2.02
N LYS A 68 -12.40 -8.60 1.33
CA LYS A 68 -13.02 -7.32 1.70
C LYS A 68 -13.76 -7.38 3.05
N GLY A 69 -14.41 -8.50 3.36
CA GLY A 69 -15.01 -8.69 4.68
C GLY A 69 -13.96 -8.74 5.78
N ILE A 70 -12.82 -9.38 5.54
CA ILE A 70 -11.68 -9.36 6.48
C ILE A 70 -11.17 -7.93 6.68
N LEU A 71 -10.98 -7.15 5.60
CA LEU A 71 -10.59 -5.75 5.70
C LEU A 71 -11.52 -4.92 6.61
N GLY A 72 -12.83 -5.19 6.54
CA GLY A 72 -13.82 -4.50 7.38
C GLY A 72 -13.70 -4.81 8.88
N LEU A 73 -12.97 -5.86 9.25
CA LEU A 73 -12.74 -6.26 10.64
C LEU A 73 -11.38 -5.80 11.19
N LEU A 74 -10.48 -5.35 10.32
CA LEU A 74 -9.12 -4.93 10.67
C LEU A 74 -9.05 -3.41 10.86
N PRO A 75 -8.26 -2.90 11.84
CA PRO A 75 -8.06 -1.48 12.02
C PRO A 75 -7.31 -0.88 10.81
N ALA A 76 -7.88 0.18 10.23
CA ALA A 76 -7.28 0.93 9.13
C ALA A 76 -6.37 2.07 9.65
N ALA A 77 -5.49 1.76 10.60
CA ALA A 77 -4.58 2.70 11.23
C ALA A 77 -3.15 2.14 11.28
N GLY A 78 -2.16 3.03 11.32
CA GLY A 78 -0.75 2.66 11.42
C GLY A 78 0.10 3.76 12.06
N PRO A 79 1.38 3.50 12.34
CA PRO A 79 2.30 4.49 12.87
C PRO A 79 2.36 5.75 11.99
N CYS A 80 2.68 6.90 12.59
CA CYS A 80 2.70 8.19 11.88
C CYS A 80 3.68 8.24 10.69
N CYS A 81 4.73 7.40 10.69
CA CYS A 81 5.69 7.29 9.61
C CYS A 81 5.13 6.58 8.36
N VAL A 82 4.03 5.83 8.47
CA VAL A 82 3.43 5.09 7.37
C VAL A 82 2.45 5.97 6.62
N THR A 83 2.63 6.10 5.30
CA THR A 83 1.83 7.03 4.47
C THR A 83 1.20 6.34 3.26
N ALA A 84 1.57 5.09 2.95
CA ALA A 84 0.90 4.30 1.93
C ALA A 84 -0.31 3.54 2.49
N TYR A 85 -1.32 3.37 1.65
CA TYR A 85 -2.48 2.48 1.89
C TYR A 85 -3.35 2.82 3.10
N LEU A 86 -3.19 4.01 3.67
CA LEU A 86 -4.01 4.50 4.77
C LEU A 86 -5.02 5.55 4.27
N PRO A 87 -6.28 5.50 4.72
CA PRO A 87 -7.27 6.53 4.40
C PRO A 87 -6.76 7.93 4.80
N GLY A 88 -6.99 8.92 3.94
CA GLY A 88 -6.59 10.31 4.18
C GLY A 88 -5.09 10.59 4.09
N LYS A 89 -4.23 9.59 3.86
CA LYS A 89 -2.80 9.78 3.58
C LYS A 89 -2.55 9.86 2.08
N SER A 90 -1.53 10.63 1.72
CA SER A 90 -1.14 10.90 0.34
C SER A 90 0.37 10.89 0.16
N VAL A 91 0.83 10.95 -1.09
CA VAL A 91 2.26 11.12 -1.39
C VAL A 91 2.83 12.44 -0.85
N LEU A 92 1.99 13.43 -0.55
CA LEU A 92 2.40 14.66 0.12
C LEU A 92 2.79 14.42 1.57
N ASP A 93 1.98 13.67 2.30
CA ASP A 93 2.28 13.29 3.69
C ASP A 93 3.60 12.54 3.77
N ASN A 94 3.91 11.75 2.73
CA ASN A 94 5.20 11.07 2.60
C ASN A 94 6.36 12.03 2.35
N ALA A 95 6.20 12.98 1.42
CA ALA A 95 7.29 13.87 1.00
C ALA A 95 7.56 15.04 1.97
N ARG A 96 6.52 15.51 2.68
CA ARG A 96 6.56 16.72 3.51
C ARG A 96 7.62 16.70 4.62
N PRO A 97 7.83 15.61 5.38
CA PRO A 97 8.86 15.55 6.43
C PRO A 97 10.29 15.75 5.90
N HIS A 98 10.49 15.52 4.60
CA HIS A 98 11.80 15.56 3.95
C HIS A 98 12.06 16.86 3.19
N LEU A 99 11.09 17.78 3.19
CA LEU A 99 11.19 19.06 2.49
C LEU A 99 12.37 19.88 3.01
N GLY A 100 13.25 20.31 2.10
CA GLY A 100 14.36 21.20 2.47
C GLY A 100 15.55 20.54 3.19
N GLN A 101 15.45 19.26 3.53
CA GLN A 101 16.44 18.55 4.36
C GLN A 101 17.80 18.38 3.65
N PRO A 102 18.94 18.53 4.35
CA PRO A 102 20.26 18.61 3.73
C PRO A 102 20.72 17.28 3.12
N LEU A 103 20.26 16.16 3.69
CA LEU A 103 20.54 14.79 3.26
C LEU A 103 19.22 14.02 3.22
N VAL A 104 19.04 13.21 2.17
CA VAL A 104 17.94 12.26 2.02
C VAL A 104 18.51 10.89 1.66
N VAL A 105 18.19 9.86 2.44
CA VAL A 105 18.50 8.47 2.14
C VAL A 105 17.22 7.77 1.74
N LYS A 106 17.23 7.07 0.59
CA LYS A 106 16.11 6.27 0.10
C LYS A 106 16.52 4.81 0.05
N LEU A 107 15.72 3.97 0.69
CA LEU A 107 15.86 2.52 0.73
C LEU A 107 14.63 1.88 0.11
N ASP A 108 14.81 0.72 -0.52
CA ASP A 108 13.75 -0.07 -1.17
C ASP A 108 13.90 -1.52 -0.74
N ILE A 109 12.77 -2.20 -0.49
CA ILE A 109 12.76 -3.61 -0.08
C ILE A 109 12.56 -4.50 -1.31
N ARG A 110 13.45 -5.49 -1.48
CA ARG A 110 13.35 -6.44 -2.60
C ARG A 110 12.11 -7.32 -2.44
N ALA A 111 11.33 -7.46 -3.52
CA ALA A 111 10.17 -8.36 -3.60
C ALA A 111 9.23 -8.24 -2.39
N PHE A 112 8.89 -7.00 -2.01
CA PHE A 112 8.20 -6.67 -0.76
C PHE A 112 7.01 -7.56 -0.41
N PHE A 113 5.99 -7.63 -1.28
CA PHE A 113 4.80 -8.45 -1.01
C PHE A 113 5.13 -9.95 -0.94
N ASP A 114 5.97 -10.43 -1.85
CA ASP A 114 6.35 -11.85 -1.91
C ASP A 114 7.20 -12.28 -0.70
N SER A 115 7.90 -11.33 -0.07
CA SER A 115 8.72 -11.55 1.13
C SER A 115 7.89 -11.56 2.42
N ILE A 116 6.64 -11.08 2.39
CA ILE A 116 5.76 -11.12 3.56
C ILE A 116 5.11 -12.50 3.65
N SER A 117 5.60 -13.31 4.59
CA SER A 117 5.20 -14.70 4.78
C SER A 117 3.84 -14.86 5.47
N PHE A 118 3.23 -16.04 5.30
CA PHE A 118 2.02 -16.46 6.00
C PHE A 118 2.13 -16.29 7.52
N ALA A 119 3.28 -16.67 8.11
CA ALA A 119 3.50 -16.56 9.55
C ALA A 119 3.46 -15.10 10.02
N GLN A 120 4.04 -14.18 9.26
CA GLN A 120 3.98 -12.74 9.56
C GLN A 120 2.55 -12.21 9.41
N VAL A 121 1.84 -12.59 8.35
CA VAL A 121 0.44 -12.21 8.14
C VAL A 121 -0.43 -12.72 9.28
N PHE A 122 -0.26 -13.97 9.70
CA PHE A 122 -0.97 -14.56 10.84
C PHE A 122 -0.77 -13.73 12.10
N ARG A 123 0.48 -13.47 12.51
CA ARG A 123 0.78 -12.67 13.71
C ARG A 123 0.25 -11.24 13.61
N ALA A 124 0.30 -10.64 12.41
CA ALA A 124 -0.22 -9.30 12.20
C ALA A 124 -1.75 -9.25 12.29
N VAL A 125 -2.44 -10.22 11.72
CA VAL A 125 -3.90 -10.36 11.83
C VAL A 125 -4.30 -10.62 13.28
N ASP A 126 -3.64 -11.54 13.98
CA ASP A 126 -3.99 -11.92 15.35
C ASP A 126 -3.93 -10.71 16.30
N ARG A 127 -2.82 -9.97 16.28
CA ARG A 127 -2.69 -8.71 17.05
C ARG A 127 -3.68 -7.63 16.62
N ALA A 128 -4.03 -7.58 15.34
CA ALA A 128 -4.98 -6.58 14.85
C ALA A 128 -6.42 -6.92 15.27
N LEU A 129 -6.75 -8.20 15.41
CA LEU A 129 -8.05 -8.65 15.90
C LEU A 129 -8.22 -8.46 17.41
N GLU A 130 -7.13 -8.48 18.20
CA GLU A 130 -7.16 -8.07 19.62
C GLU A 130 -7.77 -6.68 19.82
N ALA A 131 -7.48 -5.75 18.91
CA ALA A 131 -8.02 -4.38 18.96
C ALA A 131 -9.42 -4.25 18.34
N SER A 132 -9.98 -5.32 17.77
CA SER A 132 -11.26 -5.28 17.06
C SER A 132 -12.44 -5.46 18.03
N PRO A 133 -13.39 -4.50 18.13
CA PRO A 133 -14.57 -4.65 18.98
C PRO A 133 -15.56 -5.70 18.44
N TYR A 134 -15.37 -6.16 17.21
CA TYR A 134 -16.30 -7.07 16.53
C TYR A 134 -15.93 -8.55 16.71
N VAL A 135 -14.69 -8.85 17.09
CA VAL A 135 -14.18 -10.23 17.23
C VAL A 135 -13.99 -10.55 18.72
N GLY A 136 -14.39 -11.75 19.12
CA GLY A 136 -14.36 -12.16 20.51
C GLY A 136 -13.12 -12.97 20.87
N CYS A 137 -12.62 -12.76 22.08
CA CYS A 137 -11.54 -13.54 22.67
C CYS A 137 -11.99 -15.00 22.89
N HIS A 138 -11.08 -15.94 22.66
CA HIS A 138 -11.17 -17.28 23.26
C HIS A 138 -10.06 -17.40 24.31
N TYR A 139 -10.41 -17.77 25.54
CA TYR A 139 -9.42 -18.16 26.55
C TYR A 139 -9.26 -19.67 26.44
N LEU A 140 -8.01 -20.16 26.29
CA LEU A 140 -7.75 -21.61 26.24
C LEU A 140 -8.04 -22.29 27.58
N ASN A 141 -7.94 -21.56 28.71
CA ASN A 141 -8.27 -22.02 30.06
C ASN A 141 -8.93 -20.88 30.86
N ALA A 142 -9.94 -21.20 31.69
CA ALA A 142 -10.63 -20.23 32.54
C ALA A 142 -9.78 -19.72 33.73
N ASP A 143 -8.78 -20.51 34.15
CA ASP A 143 -8.05 -20.31 35.41
C ASP A 143 -6.73 -19.53 35.26
N ASP A 144 -6.23 -19.30 34.03
CA ASP A 144 -4.89 -18.76 33.82
C ASP A 144 -4.91 -17.33 33.26
N ARG A 145 -5.39 -16.40 34.09
CA ARG A 145 -5.51 -14.96 33.76
C ARG A 145 -4.20 -14.17 33.84
N SER A 146 -3.06 -14.79 34.16
CA SER A 146 -1.89 -14.06 34.67
C SER A 146 -0.74 -13.80 33.69
N SER A 147 -0.63 -14.50 32.56
CA SER A 147 0.46 -14.24 31.59
C SER A 147 -0.03 -13.48 30.36
N LEU A 148 0.41 -12.23 30.18
CA LEU A 148 0.21 -11.44 28.94
C LEU A 148 0.81 -12.11 27.70
N GLU A 149 1.74 -13.04 27.86
CA GLU A 149 2.51 -13.66 26.78
C GLU A 149 1.79 -14.82 26.05
N ASN A 150 0.58 -15.22 26.48
CA ASN A 150 -0.12 -16.39 25.96
C ASN A 150 -1.56 -16.13 25.46
N ARG A 151 -1.84 -14.90 25.00
CA ARG A 151 -3.15 -14.52 24.44
C ARG A 151 -3.12 -14.69 22.92
N ASN A 152 -3.83 -15.71 22.39
CA ASN A 152 -4.23 -15.75 20.98
C ASN A 152 -5.71 -15.38 20.92
N TYR A 153 -6.05 -14.19 20.42
CA TYR A 153 -7.41 -13.62 20.49
C TYR A 153 -8.36 -14.21 19.43
N ASN A 154 -8.40 -15.54 19.31
CA ASN A 154 -9.02 -16.37 18.26
C ASN A 154 -8.04 -16.81 17.14
N SER A 155 -7.01 -17.57 17.53
CA SER A 155 -6.00 -18.16 16.62
C SER A 155 -6.63 -18.90 15.43
N VAL A 156 -7.80 -19.51 15.62
CA VAL A 156 -8.53 -20.21 14.56
C VAL A 156 -8.99 -19.23 13.47
N LEU A 157 -9.66 -18.13 13.84
CA LEU A 157 -10.04 -17.10 12.87
C LEU A 157 -8.83 -16.43 12.24
N SER A 158 -7.82 -16.07 13.03
CA SER A 158 -6.57 -15.50 12.54
C SER A 158 -5.90 -16.40 11.49
N PHE A 159 -5.91 -17.72 11.73
CA PHE A 159 -5.40 -18.71 10.78
C PHE A 159 -6.19 -18.71 9.47
N TYR A 160 -7.53 -18.77 9.53
CA TYR A 160 -8.35 -18.74 8.33
C TYR A 160 -8.19 -17.41 7.56
N PHE A 161 -8.16 -16.27 8.25
CA PHE A 161 -8.00 -14.96 7.63
C PHE A 161 -6.63 -14.83 6.96
N ALA A 162 -5.56 -15.23 7.65
CA ALA A 162 -4.22 -15.27 7.05
C ALA A 162 -4.19 -16.19 5.83
N ARG A 163 -4.88 -17.35 5.86
CA ARG A 163 -4.95 -18.25 4.71
C ARG A 163 -5.69 -17.59 3.55
N PHE A 164 -6.85 -16.99 3.77
CA PHE A 164 -7.61 -16.33 2.71
C PHE A 164 -6.89 -15.12 2.10
N CYS A 165 -5.96 -14.52 2.83
CA CYS A 165 -5.18 -13.37 2.38
C CYS A 165 -3.83 -13.71 1.75
N THR A 166 -3.42 -14.99 1.74
CA THR A 166 -2.11 -15.43 1.22
C THR A 166 -2.24 -16.42 0.06
N ARG A 167 -1.27 -16.38 -0.85
CA ARG A 167 -1.15 -17.28 -2.01
C ARG A 167 0.26 -17.83 -2.07
N GLY A 168 0.43 -19.16 -2.07
CA GLY A 168 1.75 -19.79 -2.05
C GLY A 168 2.62 -19.38 -0.85
N GLY A 169 1.99 -19.15 0.30
CA GLY A 169 2.68 -18.79 1.54
C GLY A 169 3.05 -17.30 1.70
N SER A 170 2.71 -16.41 0.77
CA SER A 170 3.01 -14.97 0.88
C SER A 170 1.82 -14.07 0.50
N LEU A 171 1.96 -12.75 0.68
CA LEU A 171 0.95 -11.79 0.25
C LEU A 171 0.91 -11.66 -1.28
N PRO A 172 -0.23 -11.92 -1.94
CA PRO A 172 -0.35 -11.77 -3.37
C PRO A 172 -0.47 -10.29 -3.75
N GLN A 173 0.35 -9.84 -4.71
CA GLN A 173 0.21 -8.51 -5.27
C GLN A 173 -1.09 -8.40 -6.08
N GLY A 174 -2.00 -7.48 -5.72
CA GLY A 174 -3.29 -7.30 -6.40
C GLY A 174 -4.50 -7.82 -5.62
N ALA A 175 -4.29 -8.49 -4.48
CA ALA A 175 -5.38 -8.72 -3.53
C ALA A 175 -5.71 -7.44 -2.75
N PRO A 176 -7.00 -7.19 -2.43
CA PRO A 176 -7.41 -5.97 -1.73
C PRO A 176 -6.85 -5.90 -0.30
N THR A 177 -6.56 -7.03 0.34
CA THR A 177 -6.05 -7.10 1.71
C THR A 177 -4.56 -6.82 1.85
N SER A 178 -3.76 -7.20 0.84
CA SER A 178 -2.30 -7.11 0.88
C SER A 178 -1.76 -5.73 1.28
N PRO A 179 -2.32 -4.60 0.80
CA PRO A 179 -1.83 -3.27 1.18
C PRO A 179 -1.97 -2.94 2.67
N LEU A 180 -3.10 -3.28 3.30
CA LEU A 180 -3.29 -3.04 4.74
C LEU A 180 -2.47 -4.04 5.55
N LEU A 181 -2.46 -5.32 5.15
CA LEU A 181 -1.72 -6.36 5.85
C LEU A 181 -0.22 -6.12 5.84
N SER A 182 0.35 -5.58 4.76
CA SER A 182 1.76 -5.21 4.74
C SER A 182 2.09 -4.12 5.76
N ASN A 183 1.20 -3.14 5.95
CA ASN A 183 1.37 -2.14 7.00
C ASN A 183 1.27 -2.73 8.41
N LEU A 184 0.33 -3.65 8.65
CA LEU A 184 0.19 -4.32 9.96
C LEU A 184 1.41 -5.22 10.28
N VAL A 185 1.98 -5.89 9.27
CA VAL A 185 3.22 -6.66 9.41
C VAL A 185 4.39 -5.74 9.74
N PHE A 186 4.50 -4.60 9.06
CA PHE A 186 5.59 -3.65 9.26
C PHE A 186 5.46 -2.80 10.53
N GLY A 187 4.30 -2.72 11.18
CA GLY A 187 4.10 -1.88 12.37
C GLY A 187 5.21 -1.97 13.44
N PRO A 188 5.64 -3.16 13.89
CA PRO A 188 6.73 -3.30 14.86
C PRO A 188 8.10 -2.90 14.29
N ILE A 189 8.35 -3.23 13.02
CA ILE A 189 9.58 -2.91 12.31
C ILE A 189 9.73 -1.39 12.20
N ASP A 190 8.65 -0.73 11.75
CA ASP A 190 8.51 0.72 11.68
C ASP A 190 8.70 1.36 13.06
N GLY A 191 8.19 0.74 14.12
CA GLY A 191 8.38 1.19 15.50
C GLY A 191 9.85 1.20 15.92
N GLN A 192 10.59 0.12 15.67
CA GLN A 192 12.03 0.04 15.97
C GLN A 192 12.84 1.08 15.19
N ILE A 193 12.54 1.24 13.90
CA ILE A 193 13.22 2.22 13.04
C ILE A 193 12.89 3.65 13.48
N SER A 194 11.62 3.93 13.76
CA SER A 194 11.18 5.24 14.27
C SER A 194 11.86 5.58 15.59
N ALA A 195 12.03 4.62 16.50
CA ALA A 195 12.72 4.84 17.78
C ALA A 195 14.24 5.11 17.60
N TYR A 196 14.88 4.49 16.61
CA TYR A 196 16.27 4.80 16.25
C TYR A 196 16.40 6.21 15.67
N CYS A 197 15.48 6.56 14.76
CA CYS A 197 15.43 7.84 14.07
C CYS A 197 15.09 9.01 15.00
N GLY A 198 14.08 8.86 15.85
CA GLY A 198 13.61 9.91 16.78
C GLY A 198 14.70 10.37 17.75
N ARG A 199 15.49 9.43 18.30
CA ARG A 199 16.64 9.73 19.17
C ARG A 199 17.76 10.52 18.49
N ARG A 200 17.76 10.59 17.17
CA ARG A 200 18.81 11.21 16.34
C ARG A 200 18.29 12.37 15.49
N GLY A 201 17.03 12.78 15.68
CA GLY A 201 16.41 13.83 14.86
C GLY A 201 16.29 13.47 13.38
N ILE A 202 16.24 12.19 13.03
CA ILE A 202 16.08 11.72 11.65
C ILE A 202 14.59 11.65 11.33
N ALA A 203 14.14 12.36 10.31
CA ALA A 203 12.78 12.19 9.80
C ALA A 203 12.69 10.90 8.99
N TYR A 204 11.68 10.07 9.28
CA TYR A 204 11.47 8.78 8.62
C TYR A 204 10.03 8.66 8.12
N THR A 205 9.86 8.25 6.87
CA THR A 205 8.58 7.84 6.30
C THR A 205 8.70 6.54 5.51
N ARG A 206 7.63 5.75 5.47
CA ARG A 206 7.50 4.55 4.64
C ARG A 206 6.25 4.64 3.76
N TYR A 207 6.46 4.45 2.47
CA TYR A 207 5.41 4.35 1.46
C TYR A 207 5.52 3.00 0.75
N SER A 208 4.72 2.02 1.17
CA SER A 208 4.84 0.63 0.72
C SER A 208 6.23 0.08 1.09
N ASP A 209 7.04 -0.24 0.07
CA ASP A 209 8.39 -0.77 0.10
C ASP A 209 9.47 0.32 0.06
N ASP A 210 9.09 1.55 -0.31
CA ASP A 210 9.98 2.71 -0.29
C ASP A 210 10.07 3.28 1.12
N MET A 211 11.29 3.37 1.65
CA MET A 211 11.60 3.97 2.95
C MET A 211 12.46 5.21 2.72
N THR A 212 12.05 6.35 3.27
CA THR A 212 12.75 7.63 3.09
C THR A 212 13.16 8.19 4.43
N PHE A 213 14.42 8.63 4.51
CA PHE A 213 15.04 9.18 5.70
C PHE A 213 15.67 10.52 5.37
N SER A 214 15.61 11.49 6.27
CA SER A 214 16.26 12.79 6.04
C SER A 214 16.61 13.54 7.31
N GLY A 215 17.60 14.42 7.23
CA GLY A 215 18.13 15.15 8.39
C GLY A 215 19.65 15.28 8.31
N THR A 216 20.30 15.44 9.46
CA THR A 216 21.76 15.53 9.58
C THR A 216 22.26 14.30 10.34
N PHE A 217 22.75 13.29 9.63
CA PHE A 217 23.19 12.01 10.21
C PHE A 217 24.20 11.32 9.31
N ASN A 218 24.89 10.30 9.84
CA ASN A 218 25.76 9.43 9.04
C ASN A 218 24.88 8.43 8.24
N PRO A 219 24.85 8.52 6.89
CA PRO A 219 23.98 7.67 6.08
C PRO A 219 24.35 6.20 6.15
N LEU A 220 25.64 5.84 6.23
CA LEU A 220 26.07 4.45 6.27
C LEU A 220 25.61 3.75 7.55
N ALA A 221 25.77 4.42 8.69
CA ALA A 221 25.29 3.91 9.98
C ALA A 221 23.77 3.67 10.00
N LEU A 222 22.99 4.56 9.37
CA LEU A 222 21.56 4.36 9.20
C LEU A 222 21.26 3.15 8.31
N ILE A 223 21.91 3.04 7.15
CA ILE A 223 21.70 1.95 6.19
C ILE A 223 22.00 0.60 6.85
N ASP A 224 23.11 0.49 7.59
CA ASP A 224 23.49 -0.75 8.26
C ASP A 224 22.54 -1.11 9.41
N PHE A 225 22.04 -0.11 10.14
CA PHE A 225 21.00 -0.33 11.14
C PHE A 225 19.71 -0.87 10.48
N VAL A 226 19.19 -0.20 9.45
CA VAL A 226 17.97 -0.62 8.77
C VAL A 226 18.15 -1.99 8.10
N ARG A 227 19.31 -2.26 7.51
CA ARG A 227 19.63 -3.56 6.91
C ARG A 227 19.53 -4.69 7.94
N ARG A 228 20.10 -4.50 9.14
CA ARG A 228 20.02 -5.49 10.22
C ARG A 228 18.59 -5.72 10.68
N VAL A 229 17.85 -4.66 10.98
CA VAL A 229 16.44 -4.75 11.41
C VAL A 229 15.59 -5.48 10.36
N LEU A 230 15.78 -5.18 9.07
CA LEU A 230 15.07 -5.87 8.00
C LEU A 230 15.48 -7.35 7.89
N ALA A 231 16.77 -7.66 7.96
CA ALA A 231 17.27 -9.02 7.87
C ALA A 231 16.77 -9.91 9.03
N GLU A 232 16.76 -9.38 10.25
CA GLU A 232 16.18 -10.04 11.44
C GLU A 232 14.70 -10.37 11.28
N ASN A 233 13.98 -9.62 10.44
CA ASN A 233 12.57 -9.81 10.13
C ASN A 233 12.34 -10.51 8.76
N GLY A 234 13.37 -11.06 8.14
CA GLY A 234 13.27 -11.81 6.88
C GLY A 234 13.14 -10.97 5.61
N PHE A 235 13.51 -9.69 5.66
CA PHE A 235 13.48 -8.78 4.51
C PHE A 235 14.89 -8.41 4.04
N THR A 236 15.03 -8.17 2.74
CA THR A 236 16.30 -7.80 2.12
C THR A 236 16.22 -6.43 1.47
N LEU A 237 17.17 -5.55 1.78
CA LEU A 237 17.31 -4.28 1.09
C LEU A 237 17.74 -4.46 -0.37
N ASN A 238 17.24 -3.58 -1.22
CA ASN A 238 17.63 -3.49 -2.61
C ASN A 238 18.78 -2.50 -2.76
N ASP A 239 20.02 -3.00 -2.68
CA ASP A 239 21.21 -2.14 -2.76
C ASP A 239 21.27 -1.38 -4.11
N ARG A 240 20.80 -1.98 -5.21
CA ARG A 240 20.74 -1.33 -6.53
C ARG A 240 19.82 -0.11 -6.57
N LYS A 241 18.80 -0.05 -5.70
CA LYS A 241 17.87 1.07 -5.59
C LYS A 241 18.13 1.97 -4.38
N THR A 242 19.09 1.61 -3.52
CA THR A 242 19.51 2.44 -2.41
C THR A 242 20.16 3.72 -2.94
N ARG A 243 19.73 4.88 -2.44
CA ARG A 243 20.23 6.19 -2.90
C ARG A 243 20.51 7.10 -1.70
N ILE A 244 21.63 7.80 -1.77
CA ILE A 244 22.00 8.88 -0.85
C ILE A 244 21.99 10.17 -1.66
N LEU A 245 21.16 11.13 -1.27
CA LEU A 245 20.91 12.36 -2.02
C LEU A 245 21.27 13.57 -1.14
N ASN A 246 22.26 14.34 -1.58
CA ASN A 246 22.70 15.56 -0.91
C ASN A 246 21.91 16.79 -1.38
N ARG A 247 22.04 17.92 -0.66
CA ARG A 247 21.30 19.18 -0.89
C ARG A 247 21.29 19.65 -2.36
N GLY A 248 22.42 19.51 -3.06
CA GLY A 248 22.59 19.91 -4.46
C GLY A 248 21.93 18.99 -5.50
N GLN A 249 21.48 17.81 -5.10
CA GLN A 249 20.84 16.86 -6.00
C GLN A 249 19.32 16.99 -5.95
N ARG A 250 18.66 16.57 -7.04
CA ARG A 250 17.19 16.50 -7.10
C ARG A 250 16.68 15.41 -6.16
N ARG A 251 15.88 15.81 -5.16
CA ARG A 251 15.27 14.94 -4.15
C ARG A 251 13.85 14.61 -4.57
N LYS A 252 13.67 13.44 -5.21
CA LYS A 252 12.36 12.92 -5.64
C LYS A 252 11.90 11.80 -4.71
N ILE A 253 10.83 12.06 -3.97
CA ILE A 253 10.22 11.16 -2.99
C ILE A 253 8.84 10.78 -3.53
N THR A 254 8.65 9.48 -3.82
CA THR A 254 7.37 8.93 -4.33
C THR A 254 6.73 9.80 -5.43
N GLY A 255 7.51 10.23 -6.42
CA GLY A 255 7.02 11.06 -7.52
C GLY A 255 7.12 12.58 -7.31
N VAL A 256 7.26 13.05 -6.07
CA VAL A 256 7.25 14.47 -5.69
C VAL A 256 8.67 15.00 -5.50
N VAL A 257 8.98 16.17 -6.05
CA VAL A 257 10.26 16.86 -5.79
C VAL A 257 10.14 17.64 -4.49
N ALA A 258 11.09 17.45 -3.56
CA ALA A 258 11.05 18.01 -2.20
C ALA A 258 12.29 18.87 -1.84
N ASN A 259 12.91 19.50 -2.84
CA ASN A 259 14.16 20.25 -2.63
C ASN A 259 14.00 21.50 -1.75
N GLN A 260 13.04 22.35 -2.11
CA GLN A 260 12.75 23.65 -1.44
C GLN A 260 11.24 23.85 -1.31
N LYS A 261 10.50 23.45 -2.35
CA LYS A 261 9.03 23.38 -2.38
C LYS A 261 8.62 22.00 -2.86
N LEU A 262 7.46 21.52 -2.40
CA LEU A 262 6.85 20.29 -2.93
C LEU A 262 6.28 20.60 -4.31
N GLN A 263 6.75 19.91 -5.34
CA GLN A 263 6.29 20.15 -6.71
C GLN A 263 6.37 18.90 -7.58
N ALA A 264 5.56 18.89 -8.64
CA ALA A 264 5.66 17.88 -9.67
C ALA A 264 7.00 17.99 -10.43
N PRO A 265 7.54 16.88 -10.94
CA PRO A 265 8.68 16.87 -11.86
C PRO A 265 8.55 17.89 -13.00
N ARG A 266 9.66 18.56 -13.37
CA ARG A 266 9.67 19.52 -14.49
C ARG A 266 9.25 18.84 -15.80
N GLU A 267 9.70 17.61 -16.03
CA GLU A 267 9.33 16.83 -17.23
C GLU A 267 7.81 16.63 -17.27
N TYR A 268 7.23 16.15 -16.17
CA TYR A 268 5.79 15.90 -16.05
C TYR A 268 4.94 17.15 -16.34
N ARG A 269 5.34 18.32 -15.83
CA ARG A 269 4.67 19.59 -16.10
C ARG A 269 4.81 20.02 -17.56
N ARG A 270 6.00 19.84 -18.14
CA ARG A 270 6.27 20.17 -19.54
C ARG A 270 5.41 19.32 -20.47
N ASP A 271 5.25 18.04 -20.17
CA ASP A 271 4.47 17.12 -20.99
C ASP A 271 2.99 17.52 -21.00
N ILE A 272 2.41 17.89 -19.85
CA ILE A 272 1.04 18.42 -19.77
C ILE A 272 0.89 19.70 -20.60
N ARG A 273 1.84 20.64 -20.50
CA ARG A 273 1.81 21.87 -21.31
C ARG A 273 1.84 21.59 -22.81
N LYS A 274 2.71 20.66 -23.23
CA LYS A 274 2.84 20.25 -24.63
C LYS A 274 1.49 19.73 -25.13
N GLU A 275 0.90 18.77 -24.42
CA GLU A 275 -0.37 18.15 -24.80
C GLU A 275 -1.50 19.19 -24.88
N LEU A 276 -1.66 20.03 -23.85
CA LEU A 276 -2.68 21.08 -23.85
C LEU A 276 -2.49 22.11 -24.95
N TYR A 277 -1.24 22.46 -25.30
CA TYR A 277 -0.98 23.33 -26.45
C TYR A 277 -1.46 22.71 -27.76
N TYR A 278 -1.13 21.45 -28.03
CA TYR A 278 -1.55 20.78 -29.27
C TYR A 278 -3.06 20.59 -29.32
N ILE A 279 -3.70 20.21 -28.21
CA ILE A 279 -5.15 20.05 -28.15
C ILE A 279 -5.85 21.40 -28.40
N ARG A 280 -5.39 22.49 -27.77
CA ARG A 280 -5.97 23.82 -27.98
C ARG A 280 -5.80 24.35 -29.40
N LYS A 281 -4.69 23.98 -30.06
CA LYS A 281 -4.36 24.47 -31.39
C LYS A 281 -4.99 23.65 -32.52
N TYR A 282 -5.07 22.34 -32.36
CA TYR A 282 -5.45 21.40 -33.43
C TYR A 282 -6.71 20.57 -33.12
N GLY A 283 -7.25 20.67 -31.91
CA GLY A 283 -8.39 19.89 -31.46
C GLY A 283 -7.99 18.53 -30.84
N TRP A 284 -8.96 17.91 -30.19
CA TRP A 284 -8.78 16.63 -29.49
C TRP A 284 -8.48 15.49 -30.47
N GLU A 285 -9.27 15.37 -31.52
CA GLU A 285 -9.20 14.29 -32.50
C GLU A 285 -7.85 14.28 -33.22
N SER A 286 -7.37 15.46 -33.62
CA SER A 286 -6.07 15.61 -34.28
C SER A 286 -4.93 15.18 -33.36
N HIS A 287 -4.94 15.62 -32.10
CA HIS A 287 -3.91 15.27 -31.13
C HIS A 287 -3.88 13.76 -30.84
N LEU A 288 -5.05 13.15 -30.60
CA LEU A 288 -5.15 11.73 -30.28
C LEU A 288 -4.71 10.85 -31.44
N SER A 289 -5.09 11.20 -32.68
CA SER A 289 -4.66 10.51 -33.89
C SER A 289 -3.14 10.59 -34.07
N HIS A 290 -2.56 11.78 -33.92
CA HIS A 290 -1.13 12.00 -34.09
C HIS A 290 -0.27 11.25 -33.06
N GLU A 291 -0.72 11.16 -31.81
CA GLU A 291 -0.02 10.44 -30.74
C GLU A 291 -0.38 8.94 -30.68
N ASN A 292 -1.18 8.43 -31.63
CA ASN A 292 -1.67 7.05 -31.68
C ASN A 292 -2.38 6.60 -30.39
N ILE A 293 -3.20 7.48 -29.82
CA ILE A 293 -3.95 7.22 -28.58
C ILE A 293 -5.31 6.62 -28.92
N ALA A 294 -5.56 5.39 -28.47
CA ALA A 294 -6.81 4.67 -28.71
C ALA A 294 -8.01 5.17 -27.88
N GLN A 295 -7.77 6.00 -26.85
CA GLN A 295 -8.81 6.53 -25.97
C GLN A 295 -9.62 7.63 -26.67
N GLY A 296 -10.90 7.73 -26.36
CA GLY A 296 -11.74 8.84 -26.84
C GLY A 296 -11.42 10.18 -26.16
N PRO A 297 -11.79 11.33 -26.75
CA PRO A 297 -11.54 12.66 -26.19
C PRO A 297 -11.94 12.82 -24.72
N GLU A 298 -13.13 12.37 -24.35
CA GLU A 298 -13.64 12.46 -22.97
C GLU A 298 -12.82 11.64 -21.97
N GLU A 299 -12.41 10.43 -22.34
CA GLU A 299 -11.58 9.58 -21.49
C GLU A 299 -10.19 10.20 -21.30
N TYR A 300 -9.60 10.70 -22.39
CA TYR A 300 -8.31 11.37 -22.36
C TYR A 300 -8.36 12.67 -21.54
N ARG A 301 -9.42 13.46 -21.71
CA ARG A 301 -9.70 14.69 -20.94
C ARG A 301 -9.74 14.40 -19.44
N ARG A 302 -10.46 13.35 -19.01
CA ARG A 302 -10.49 12.93 -17.59
C ARG A 302 -9.09 12.55 -17.09
N GLY A 303 -8.30 11.86 -17.92
CA GLY A 303 -6.90 11.55 -17.63
C GLY A 303 -6.05 12.81 -17.42
N LEU A 304 -6.13 13.77 -18.35
CA LEU A 304 -5.46 15.07 -18.25
C LEU A 304 -5.91 15.87 -17.02
N LEU A 305 -7.20 15.88 -16.72
CA LEU A 305 -7.75 16.53 -15.54
C LEU A 305 -7.16 15.93 -14.25
N GLY A 306 -6.99 14.61 -14.21
CA GLY A 306 -6.29 13.92 -13.11
C GLY A 306 -4.83 14.33 -12.99
N ARG A 307 -4.10 14.45 -14.12
CA ARG A 307 -2.70 14.89 -14.14
C ARG A 307 -2.53 16.34 -13.68
N VAL A 308 -3.40 17.24 -14.15
CA VAL A 308 -3.45 18.64 -13.69
C VAL A 308 -3.82 18.71 -12.21
N GLY A 309 -4.82 17.93 -11.79
CA GLY A 309 -5.23 17.79 -10.39
C GLY A 309 -4.08 17.37 -9.48
N PHE A 310 -3.25 16.42 -9.92
CA PHE A 310 -2.05 16.03 -9.19
C PHE A 310 -1.05 17.19 -9.02
N VAL A 311 -0.82 17.99 -10.06
CA VAL A 311 0.06 19.18 -9.94
C VAL A 311 -0.52 20.18 -8.95
N LEU A 312 -1.82 20.46 -9.02
CA LEU A 312 -2.51 21.38 -8.11
C LEU A 312 -2.61 20.86 -6.68
N GLN A 313 -2.63 19.54 -6.49
CA GLN A 313 -2.53 18.94 -5.16
C GLN A 313 -1.19 19.31 -4.52
N LEU A 314 -0.08 19.28 -5.28
CA LEU A 314 1.25 19.63 -4.79
C LEU A 314 1.48 21.14 -4.66
N CYS A 315 0.98 21.91 -5.63
CA CYS A 315 1.12 23.36 -5.73
C CYS A 315 -0.26 24.01 -5.96
N PRO A 316 -1.08 24.23 -4.92
CA PRO A 316 -2.43 24.74 -5.09
C PRO A 316 -2.52 26.14 -5.69
N ALA A 317 -1.50 26.98 -5.43
CA ALA A 317 -1.44 28.37 -5.90
C ALA A 317 -0.86 28.53 -7.32
N ASP A 318 -0.73 27.44 -8.08
CA ASP A 318 -0.17 27.47 -9.42
C ASP A 318 -1.19 27.99 -10.45
N GLY A 319 -1.17 29.29 -10.72
CA GLY A 319 -2.16 29.96 -11.56
C GLY A 319 -2.28 29.40 -12.99
N GLU A 320 -1.17 28.98 -13.59
CA GLU A 320 -1.16 28.34 -14.92
C GLU A 320 -1.97 27.04 -14.90
N PHE A 321 -1.72 26.16 -13.92
CA PHE A 321 -2.42 24.88 -13.82
C PHE A 321 -3.87 25.03 -13.35
N GLN A 322 -4.20 26.09 -12.60
CA GLN A 322 -5.59 26.44 -12.29
C GLN A 322 -6.38 26.78 -13.56
N GLN A 323 -5.80 27.58 -14.46
CA GLN A 323 -6.41 27.90 -15.76
C GLN A 323 -6.56 26.65 -16.64
N TYR A 324 -5.58 25.75 -16.64
CA TYR A 324 -5.71 24.48 -17.35
C TYR A 324 -6.85 23.61 -16.81
N ARG A 325 -6.99 23.53 -15.48
CA ARG A 325 -8.10 22.80 -14.85
C ARG A 325 -9.45 23.38 -15.25
N GLN A 326 -9.60 24.70 -15.18
CA GLN A 326 -10.84 25.37 -15.56
C GLN A 326 -11.20 25.10 -17.02
N TRP A 327 -10.25 25.29 -17.93
CA TRP A 327 -10.45 25.02 -19.35
C TRP A 327 -10.86 23.58 -19.64
N LEU A 328 -10.23 22.60 -18.97
CA LEU A 328 -10.57 21.17 -19.09
C LEU A 328 -11.94 20.79 -18.50
N LEU A 329 -12.51 21.62 -17.62
CA LEU A 329 -13.87 21.40 -17.09
C LEU A 329 -14.93 21.97 -18.02
N GLU A 330 -14.59 23.05 -18.74
CA GLU A 330 -15.49 23.79 -19.63
C GLU A 330 -15.55 23.23 -21.06
N ASN A 331 -14.49 22.53 -21.50
CA ASN A 331 -14.33 21.97 -22.86
C ASN A 331 -14.10 20.46 -22.81
#